data_AF-A0A1R4LKW4-F1
#
_entry.id   AF-A0A1R4LKW4-F1
#
_cell.length_a   1.000
_cell.length_b   1.000
_cell.length_c   1.000
_cell.angle_alpha   90.00
_cell.angle_beta   90.00
_cell.angle_gamma   90.00
#
_symmetry.space_group_name_H-M   'P 1'
#
loop_
_entity.id
_entity.type
_entity.pdbx_description
1 polymer ?
#
loop_
_entity_poly.entity_id
_entity_poly.type
_entity_poly.pdbx_seq_one_letter_code
_entity_poly.pdbx_strand_id
1 'polypeptide(L)' 'MASMTAKQVVALAKSGEPIRKSDGKGLYFVVPDSGAPYWALRYSGNGKRKQMTLGKYPVHSFHLLHN' A
#
# COMPACT_ATOMS: atom_id res chain seq x y z
N MET A 1 7.18 11.56 -13.05
CA MET A 1 7.41 10.54 -12.01
C MET A 1 6.30 10.68 -10.98
N ALA A 2 5.41 9.71 -10.85
CA ALA A 2 4.46 9.73 -9.73
C ALA A 2 5.27 9.54 -8.44
N SER A 3 5.05 10.40 -7.46
CA SER A 3 5.59 10.32 -6.11
C SER A 3 4.48 10.86 -5.21
N MET A 4 3.94 10.00 -4.37
CA MET A 4 2.89 10.32 -3.43
C MET A 4 3.50 10.90 -2.17
N THR A 5 2.84 11.92 -1.65
CA THR A 5 3.18 12.50 -0.36
C THR A 5 2.47 11.74 0.76
N ALA A 6 3.03 11.78 1.98
CA ALA A 6 2.39 11.20 3.15
C ALA A 6 0.97 11.76 3.39
N LYS A 7 0.74 13.05 3.10
CA LYS A 7 -0.58 13.68 3.18
C LYS A 7 -1.60 13.04 2.24
N GLN A 8 -1.17 12.70 1.02
CA GLN A 8 -2.03 12.00 0.05
C GLN A 8 -2.35 10.58 0.50
N VAL A 9 -1.38 9.85 1.07
CA VAL A 9 -1.63 8.51 1.63
C VAL A 9 -2.68 8.58 2.73
N VAL A 10 -2.55 9.54 3.66
CA VAL A 10 -3.53 9.73 4.74
C VAL A 10 -4.90 10.09 4.19
N ALA A 11 -4.98 10.97 3.20
CA ALA A 11 -6.26 11.36 2.59
C ALA A 11 -6.94 10.17 1.91
N LEU A 12 -6.19 9.37 1.14
CA LEU A 12 -6.70 8.16 0.48
C LEU A 12 -7.15 7.10 1.49
N ALA A 13 -6.38 6.89 2.56
CA ALA A 13 -6.75 5.94 3.60
C ALA A 13 -8.03 6.35 4.34
N LYS A 14 -8.31 7.66 4.44
CA LYS A 14 -9.49 8.21 5.11
C LYS A 14 -10.72 8.33 4.20
N SER A 15 -10.56 8.39 2.88
CA SER A 15 -11.71 8.50 1.99
C SER A 15 -12.62 7.28 2.07
N GLY A 16 -12.07 6.10 2.41
CA GLY A 16 -12.82 4.84 2.47
C GLY A 16 -13.26 4.33 1.08
N GLU A 17 -12.92 5.06 0.02
CA GLU A 17 -13.26 4.70 -1.35
C GLU A 17 -12.27 3.67 -1.89
N PRO A 18 -12.74 2.58 -2.52
CA PRO A 18 -11.86 1.60 -3.13
C PRO A 18 -11.02 2.23 -4.23
N ILE A 19 -9.70 2.29 -4.03
CA ILE A 19 -8.79 2.91 -4.99
C ILE A 19 -7.43 2.23 -4.99
N ARG A 20 -6.84 2.14 -6.19
CA ARG A 20 -5.44 1.75 -6.39
C ARG A 20 -4.67 2.92 -6.98
N LYS A 21 -3.81 3.54 -6.19
CA LYS A 21 -2.99 4.68 -6.60
C LYS A 21 -1.53 4.25 -6.81
N SER A 22 -0.97 4.57 -7.97
CA SER A 22 0.45 4.32 -8.29
C SER A 22 1.33 5.38 -7.64
N ASP A 23 2.37 4.93 -6.95
CA ASP A 23 3.47 5.74 -6.42
C ASP A 23 4.71 5.70 -7.34
N GLY A 24 4.59 5.09 -8.53
CA GLY A 24 5.70 4.90 -9.46
C GLY A 24 6.52 3.64 -9.18
N LYS A 25 7.39 3.28 -10.14
CA LYS A 25 8.25 2.07 -10.09
C LYS A 25 7.51 0.76 -9.75
N GLY A 26 6.22 0.68 -10.07
CA GLY A 26 5.38 -0.49 -9.78
C GLY A 26 4.86 -0.55 -8.34
N LEU A 27 5.13 0.46 -7.49
CA LEU A 27 4.56 0.57 -6.15
C LEU A 27 3.16 1.17 -6.21
N TYR A 28 2.24 0.60 -5.44
CA TYR A 28 0.85 1.01 -5.36
C TYR A 28 0.39 1.08 -3.91
N PHE A 29 -0.37 2.12 -3.59
CA PHE A 29 -1.21 2.15 -2.41
C PHE A 29 -2.62 1.71 -2.79
N VAL A 30 -3.15 0.74 -2.06
CA VAL A 30 -4.45 0.13 -2.34
C VAL A 30 -5.36 0.32 -1.13
N VAL A 31 -6.52 0.91 -1.36
CA VAL A 31 -7.67 0.92 -0.45
C VAL A 31 -8.67 -0.09 -1.02
N PRO A 32 -8.88 -1.24 -0.37
CA PRO A 32 -9.86 -2.23 -0.80
C PRO A 32 -11.30 -1.81 -0.44
N ASP A 33 -12.29 -2.55 -0.93
CA ASP A 33 -13.69 -2.39 -0.50
C ASP A 33 -13.91 -2.79 0.98
N SER A 34 -13.06 -3.69 1.46
CA SER A 34 -13.13 -4.28 2.77
C SER A 34 -11.73 -4.59 3.29
N GLY A 35 -11.53 -4.35 4.59
CA GLY A 35 -10.24 -4.51 5.26
C GLY A 35 -9.37 -3.26 5.22
N ALA A 36 -8.10 -3.44 5.59
CA ALA A 36 -7.17 -2.33 5.75
C ALA A 36 -6.50 -1.95 4.42
N PRO A 37 -6.26 -0.64 4.17
CA PRO A 37 -5.38 -0.22 3.09
C PRO A 37 -4.01 -0.89 3.17
N TYR A 38 -3.33 -1.07 2.04
CA TYR A 38 -2.05 -1.77 1.99
C TYR A 38 -1.18 -1.31 0.82
N TRP A 39 0.11 -1.61 0.92
CA TRP A 39 1.08 -1.38 -0.14
C TRP A 39 1.25 -2.63 -1.00
N ALA A 40 1.28 -2.46 -2.31
CA ALA A 40 1.52 -3.53 -3.28
C ALA A 40 2.62 -3.16 -4.26
N LEU A 41 3.54 -4.10 -4.52
CA LEU A 41 4.56 -3.99 -5.55
C LEU A 41 4.19 -4.89 -6.73
N ARG A 42 4.07 -4.30 -7.91
CA ARG A 42 3.91 -5.01 -9.17
C ARG A 42 5.25 -5.04 -9.90
N TYR A 43 5.70 -6.23 -10.26
CA TYR A 43 7.00 -6.44 -10.90
C TYR A 43 6.91 -7.56 -11.95
N SER A 44 7.90 -7.64 -12.83
CA SER A 44 8.05 -8.75 -13.77
C SER A 44 9.28 -9.55 -13.40
N GLY A 45 9.15 -10.87 -13.31
CA GLY A 45 10.27 -11.80 -13.11
C GLY A 45 10.09 -12.99 -14.04
N ASN A 46 11.14 -13.38 -14.76
CA ASN A 46 11.13 -14.44 -15.77
C ASN A 46 9.99 -14.26 -16.81
N GLY A 47 9.82 -13.04 -17.31
CA GLY A 47 8.78 -12.69 -18.29
C GLY A 47 7.33 -12.71 -17.75
N LYS A 48 7.11 -13.06 -16.48
CA LYS A 48 5.78 -13.12 -15.88
C LYS A 48 5.53 -11.94 -14.95
N ARG A 49 4.35 -11.32 -15.08
CA ARG A 49 3.89 -10.26 -14.18
C ARG A 49 3.47 -10.86 -12.85
N LYS A 50 3.97 -10.29 -11.76
CA LYS A 50 3.68 -10.68 -10.38
C LYS A 50 3.24 -9.46 -9.57
N GLN A 51 2.55 -9.71 -8.47
CA GLN A 51 2.19 -8.71 -7.48
C GLN A 51 2.51 -9.26 -6.09
N MET A 52 3.09 -8.42 -5.24
CA MET A 52 3.39 -8.74 -3.84
C MET A 52 2.80 -7.67 -2.96
N THR A 53 2.09 -8.08 -1.89
CA THR A 53 1.66 -7.17 -0.83
C THR A 53 2.84 -6.94 0.10
N LEU A 54 3.23 -5.68 0.32
CA LEU A 54 4.36 -5.30 1.18
C LEU A 54 3.96 -5.13 2.64
N GLY A 55 2.71 -4.73 2.90
CA GLY A 55 2.21 -4.55 4.27
C GLY A 55 0.94 -3.70 4.32
N LYS A 56 0.18 -3.88 5.40
CA LYS A 56 -1.01 -3.07 5.68
C LYS A 56 -0.60 -1.68 6.17
N TYR A 57 -1.43 -0.70 5.88
CA TYR A 57 -1.33 0.66 6.35
C TYR A 57 -2.52 0.98 7.26
N PRO A 58 -2.31 1.79 8.31
CA PRO A 58 -1.01 2.17 8.88
C PRO A 58 -0.23 0.97 9.44
N VAL A 59 1.10 0.96 9.31
CA VAL A 59 1.94 -0.07 9.95
C VAL A 59 1.91 0.17 11.45
N HIS A 60 1.06 -0.57 12.16
CA HIS A 60 1.05 -0.58 13.61
C HIS A 60 2.08 -1.61 14.08
N SER A 61 3.32 -1.16 14.29
CA SER A 61 4.27 -1.91 15.10
C SER A 61 3.92 -1.67 16.56
N PHE A 62 3.12 -2.54 17.18
CA PHE A 62 2.97 -2.53 18.63
C PHE A 62 2.92 -3.97 19.16
N HIS A 63 4.11 -4.55 19.32
CA HIS A 63 4.31 -5.64 20.26
C HIS A 63 5.63 -5.38 20.99
N LEU A 64 5.58 -4.43 21.95
CA LEU A 64 6.55 -4.42 23.03
C LEU A 64 6.20 -5.64 23.90
N LEU A 65 7.05 -6.66 23.82
CA LEU A 65 7.08 -7.75 24.79
C LEU A 65 7.26 -7.11 26.17
N HIS A 66 6.27 -7.29 27.03
CA HIS A 66 6.44 -7.01 28.45
C HIS A 66 7.46 -7.99 29.03
N ASN A 67 8.37 -7.41 29.80
CA ASN A 67 9.37 -8.03 30.65
C ASN A 67 8.75 -8.98 31.68
#